data_AF-A0A066YLD2-F1
#
_entry.id   AF-A0A066YLD2-F1
#
_cell.length_a   1.000
_cell.length_b   1.000
_cell.length_c   1.000
_cell.angle_alpha   90.00
_cell.angle_beta   90.00
_cell.angle_gamma   90.00
#
_symmetry.space_group_name_H-M   'P 1'
#
loop_
_entity.id
_entity.type
_entity.pdbx_description
1 polymer ?
#
loop_
_entity_poly.entity_id
_entity_poly.type
_entity_poly.pdbx_seq_one_letter_code
_entity_poly.pdbx_strand_id
1 'polypeptide(L)'
;MTYTLGHLTGTLRAGGSTDFDLYVDAGSTVALAQQARVSYDFDGNGTVDRTETYRYFATDPVPGWERYGATAAGLQSSTGGPLANLSNGTVRIEVWPALGSAPAQLRTGATQSQGNASVLRLPFD
;
A
#
# COMPACT_ATOMS: atom_id res chain seq x y z
N MET A 1 7.71 -7.06 1.76
CA MET A 1 6.60 -7.97 1.41
C MET A 1 5.84 -7.41 0.22
N THR A 2 5.18 -8.28 -0.55
CA THR A 2 4.53 -7.91 -1.81
C THR A 2 3.20 -8.64 -1.95
N TYR A 3 2.14 -7.93 -2.30
CA TYR A 3 0.84 -8.49 -2.67
C TYR A 3 0.49 -8.06 -4.08
N THR A 4 -0.04 -8.99 -4.87
CA THR A 4 -0.40 -8.78 -6.27
C THR A 4 -1.84 -9.22 -6.48
N LEU A 5 -2.64 -8.31 -7.04
CA LEU A 5 -3.99 -8.57 -7.53
C LEU A 5 -3.94 -8.53 -9.05
N GLY A 6 -4.15 -9.69 -9.69
CA GLY A 6 -4.20 -9.79 -11.15
C GLY A 6 -5.62 -9.93 -11.66
N HIS A 7 -5.78 -9.92 -12.99
CA HIS A 7 -7.06 -10.07 -13.68
C HIS A 7 -8.10 -9.03 -13.27
N LEU A 8 -7.64 -7.82 -12.97
CA LEU A 8 -8.52 -6.73 -12.59
C LEU A 8 -9.06 -6.03 -13.83
N THR A 9 -10.37 -5.77 -13.83
CA THR A 9 -11.03 -4.94 -14.83
C THR A 9 -11.88 -3.93 -14.09
N GLY A 10 -11.82 -2.67 -14.50
CA GLY A 10 -12.59 -1.62 -13.86
C GLY A 10 -12.38 -0.25 -14.48
N THR A 11 -13.39 0.60 -14.36
CA THR A 11 -13.34 1.98 -14.87
C THR A 11 -12.79 2.90 -13.79
N LEU A 12 -11.82 3.75 -14.13
CA LEU A 12 -11.29 4.74 -13.19
C LEU A 12 -12.38 5.75 -12.83
N ARG A 13 -12.64 5.89 -11.53
CA ARG A 13 -13.58 6.89 -11.00
C ARG A 13 -13.05 8.30 -11.24
N ALA A 14 -13.94 9.23 -11.59
CA ALA A 14 -13.58 10.63 -11.75
C ALA A 14 -12.97 11.18 -10.45
N GLY A 15 -11.76 11.74 -10.54
CA GLY A 15 -11.01 12.22 -9.38
C GLY A 15 -10.49 11.12 -8.43
N GLY A 16 -10.58 9.85 -8.84
CA GLY A 16 -10.11 8.72 -8.06
C GLY A 16 -8.60 8.73 -7.87
N SER A 17 -8.17 8.33 -6.66
CA SER A 17 -6.77 8.19 -6.28
C SER A 17 -6.55 6.87 -5.53
N THR A 18 -5.31 6.39 -5.56
CA THR A 18 -4.89 5.27 -4.72
C THR A 18 -4.94 5.66 -3.25
N ASP A 19 -5.58 4.83 -2.43
CA ASP A 19 -5.61 4.99 -0.97
C ASP A 19 -5.35 3.64 -0.28
N PHE A 20 -4.76 3.67 0.91
CA PHE A 20 -4.57 2.49 1.72
C PHE A 20 -4.54 2.83 3.21
N ASP A 21 -4.86 1.81 4.00
CA ASP A 21 -4.59 1.76 5.43
C ASP A 21 -3.83 0.47 5.70
N LEU A 22 -2.58 0.61 6.11
CA LEU A 22 -1.73 -0.51 6.51
C LEU A 22 -1.59 -0.48 8.03
N TYR A 23 -1.86 -1.60 8.68
CA TYR A 23 -1.69 -1.73 10.12
C TYR A 23 -0.35 -2.39 10.40
N VAL A 24 0.58 -1.59 10.94
CA VAL A 24 1.97 -1.98 11.22
C VAL A 24 2.23 -1.98 12.72
N ASP A 25 3.15 -2.82 13.18
CA ASP A 25 3.55 -2.89 14.59
C ASP A 25 5.08 -3.15 14.66
N ALA A 26 5.79 -2.28 15.37
CA ALA A 26 7.24 -2.38 15.59
C ALA A 26 7.63 -3.14 16.87
N GLY A 27 6.64 -3.59 17.65
CA GLY A 27 6.83 -4.12 18.99
C GLY A 27 7.53 -3.10 19.87
N SER A 28 8.63 -3.50 20.49
CA SER A 28 9.46 -2.60 21.30
C SER A 28 10.67 -2.04 20.54
N THR A 29 10.67 -2.08 19.21
CA THR A 29 11.86 -1.74 18.41
C THR A 29 11.90 -0.25 18.08
N VAL A 30 12.99 0.40 18.47
CA VAL A 30 13.27 1.79 18.13
C VAL A 30 13.72 1.97 16.67
N ALA A 31 13.43 3.14 16.11
CA ALA A 31 13.92 3.58 14.81
C ALA A 31 13.50 2.68 13.62
N LEU A 32 12.27 2.15 13.66
CA LEU A 32 11.65 1.49 12.52
C LEU A 32 10.75 2.45 11.74
N ALA A 33 10.77 2.29 10.41
CA ALA A 33 9.81 2.94 9.55
C ALA A 33 9.47 2.08 8.33
N GLN A 34 8.20 2.05 7.97
CA GLN A 34 7.67 1.24 6.88
C GLN A 34 7.28 2.16 5.74
N GLN A 35 7.57 1.73 4.52
CA GLN A 35 7.23 2.48 3.32
C GLN A 35 6.45 1.59 2.36
N ALA A 36 5.52 2.21 1.64
CA ALA A 36 4.68 1.53 0.68
C ALA A 36 4.85 2.09 -0.74
N ARG A 37 4.71 1.19 -1.71
CA ARG A 37 4.66 1.48 -3.14
C ARG A 37 3.51 0.71 -3.75
N VAL A 38 2.73 1.39 -4.58
CA VAL A 38 1.68 0.77 -5.39
C VAL A 38 2.07 0.91 -6.86
N SER A 39 2.00 -0.19 -7.60
CA SER A 39 2.31 -0.23 -9.03
C SER A 39 1.16 -0.84 -9.81
N TYR A 40 0.96 -0.34 -11.03
CA TYR A 40 -0.15 -0.66 -11.92
C TYR A 40 0.39 -1.12 -13.27
N ASP A 41 -0.16 -2.22 -13.75
CA ASP A 41 -0.17 -2.65 -15.16
C ASP A 41 -1.65 -2.54 -15.58
N PHE A 42 -1.99 -1.55 -16.39
CA PHE A 42 -3.38 -1.23 -16.67
C PHE A 42 -4.00 -2.18 -17.69
N ASP A 43 -3.24 -2.64 -18.66
CA ASP A 43 -3.72 -3.44 -19.80
C ASP A 43 -3.38 -4.94 -19.70
N GLY A 44 -2.69 -5.35 -18.63
CA GLY A 44 -2.37 -6.75 -18.36
C GLY A 44 -1.24 -7.29 -19.22
N ASN A 45 -0.43 -6.41 -19.82
CA ASN A 45 0.67 -6.81 -20.70
C ASN A 45 1.94 -7.25 -19.94
N GLY A 46 1.94 -7.13 -18.60
CA GLY A 46 3.07 -7.47 -17.72
C GLY A 46 4.05 -6.32 -17.47
N THR A 47 3.84 -5.16 -18.08
CA THR A 47 4.65 -3.94 -17.90
C THR A 47 3.97 -3.01 -16.90
N VAL A 48 4.77 -2.42 -16.00
CA VAL A 48 4.25 -1.43 -15.07
C VAL A 48 4.12 -0.08 -15.76
N ASP A 49 2.89 0.40 -15.91
CA ASP A 49 2.54 1.69 -16.51
C ASP A 49 2.65 2.85 -15.53
N ARG A 50 2.39 2.59 -14.25
CA ARG A 50 2.41 3.60 -13.19
C ARG A 50 2.95 3.04 -11.89
N THR A 51 3.76 3.85 -11.20
CA THR A 51 4.26 3.54 -9.86
C THR A 51 4.10 4.75 -8.95
N GLU A 52 3.55 4.53 -7.77
CA GLU A 52 3.34 5.52 -6.72
C GLU A 52 4.05 5.07 -5.45
N THR A 53 5.03 5.85 -5.00
CA THR A 53 5.75 5.62 -3.75
C THR A 53 5.30 6.66 -2.72
N TYR A 54 4.93 6.21 -1.53
CA TYR A 54 4.46 7.06 -0.43
C TYR A 54 5.59 7.36 0.54
N ARG A 55 5.49 8.45 1.30
CA ARG A 55 6.46 8.70 2.38
C ARG A 55 6.40 7.57 3.40
N TYR A 56 7.54 7.28 4.01
CA TYR A 56 7.60 6.29 5.09
C TYR A 56 6.76 6.74 6.29
N PHE A 57 6.33 5.76 7.07
CA PHE A 57 5.66 5.95 8.36
C PHE A 57 6.60 5.44 9.45
N ALA A 58 7.04 6.35 10.33
CA ALA A 58 7.82 5.98 11.50
C ALA A 58 6.88 5.42 12.57
N THR A 59 7.18 4.23 13.06
CA THR A 59 6.39 3.53 14.08
C THR A 59 6.86 3.85 15.48
N ASP A 60 5.93 3.87 16.43
CA ASP A 60 6.22 3.95 17.85
C ASP A 60 6.78 2.61 18.37
N PRO A 61 7.83 2.61 19.23
CA PRO A 61 8.41 1.40 19.82
C PRO A 61 7.56 0.89 20.99
N VAL A 62 6.24 0.84 20.80
CA VAL A 62 5.26 0.33 21.76
C VAL A 62 4.42 -0.73 21.06
N PRO A 63 4.28 -1.95 21.63
CA PRO A 63 3.43 -2.97 21.04
C PRO A 63 2.00 -2.47 20.80
N GLY A 64 1.51 -2.63 19.57
CA GLY A 64 0.22 -2.13 19.15
C GLY A 64 0.17 -1.82 17.65
N TRP A 65 -1.01 -2.02 17.05
CA TRP A 65 -1.22 -1.72 15.64
C TRP A 65 -1.34 -0.21 15.40
N GLU A 66 -0.43 0.34 14.62
CA GLU A 66 -0.45 1.71 14.14
C GLU A 66 -0.96 1.78 12.71
N ARG A 67 -1.73 2.84 12.40
CA ARG A 67 -2.31 3.05 11.08
C ARG A 67 -1.38 3.87 10.20
N TYR A 68 -0.72 3.21 9.26
CA TYR A 68 -0.05 3.85 8.13
C TYR A 68 -1.05 4.10 6.98
N GLY A 69 -1.55 5.33 6.89
CA GLY A 69 -2.51 5.75 5.87
C GLY A 69 -1.86 6.51 4.70
N ALA A 70 -2.26 6.19 3.47
CA ALA A 70 -1.71 6.80 2.25
C ALA A 70 -1.85 8.34 2.23
N THR A 71 -3.02 8.84 2.58
CA THR A 71 -3.32 10.28 2.60
C THR A 71 -2.50 11.02 3.67
N ALA A 72 -2.39 10.44 4.87
CA ALA A 72 -1.66 11.05 5.98
C ALA A 72 -0.14 11.08 5.72
N ALA A 73 0.42 10.01 5.18
CA ALA A 73 1.83 9.98 4.80
C ALA A 73 2.13 10.84 3.56
N GLY A 74 1.19 10.86 2.62
CA GLY A 74 1.30 11.59 1.37
C GLY A 74 2.21 10.91 0.35
N LEU A 75 1.94 11.22 -0.92
CA LEU A 75 2.73 10.74 -2.05
C LEU A 75 4.15 11.35 -2.01
N GLN A 76 5.17 10.50 -2.06
CA GLN A 76 6.57 10.92 -2.17
C GLN A 76 6.96 11.12 -3.64
N SER A 77 6.59 10.17 -4.51
CA SER A 77 6.89 10.25 -5.94
C SER A 77 5.89 9.43 -6.76
N SER A 78 5.69 9.86 -8.01
CA SER A 78 4.94 9.12 -9.02
C SER A 78 5.74 9.08 -10.31
N THR A 79 5.80 7.91 -10.95
CA THR A 79 6.42 7.73 -12.27
C THR A 79 5.47 7.00 -13.21
N GLY A 80 5.63 7.22 -14.52
CA GLY A 80 4.76 6.64 -15.55
C GLY A 80 3.56 7.52 -15.90
N GLY A 81 2.56 6.91 -16.54
CA GLY A 81 1.35 7.60 -17.00
C GLY A 81 0.40 8.01 -15.86
N PRO A 82 -0.63 8.83 -16.15
CA PRO A 82 -1.74 9.03 -15.20
C PRO A 82 -2.45 7.70 -14.90
N LEU A 83 -3.26 7.67 -13.85
CA LEU A 83 -4.17 6.54 -13.62
C LEU A 83 -5.08 6.35 -14.85
N ALA A 84 -5.32 5.10 -15.24
CA ALA A 84 -6.15 4.72 -16.38
C ALA A 84 -7.02 3.51 -16.02
N ASN A 85 -8.01 3.20 -16.86
CA ASN A 85 -8.88 2.02 -16.68
C ASN A 85 -8.07 0.73 -16.63
N LEU A 86 -8.54 -0.23 -15.84
CA LEU A 86 -7.98 -1.58 -15.81
C LEU A 86 -8.71 -2.45 -16.83
N SER A 87 -7.93 -3.19 -17.63
CA SER A 87 -8.40 -4.20 -18.56
C SER A 87 -7.56 -5.45 -18.41
N ASN A 88 -8.03 -6.42 -17.61
CA ASN A 88 -7.26 -7.61 -17.21
C ASN A 88 -5.88 -7.24 -16.61
N GLY A 89 -5.80 -6.08 -15.97
CA GLY A 89 -4.59 -5.51 -15.43
C GLY A 89 -4.17 -6.10 -14.08
N THR A 90 -3.06 -5.59 -13.59
CA THR A 90 -2.47 -5.99 -12.31
C THR A 90 -2.23 -4.78 -11.42
N VAL A 91 -2.58 -4.89 -10.13
CA VAL A 91 -2.16 -3.95 -9.10
C VAL A 91 -1.28 -4.67 -8.08
N ARG A 92 -0.13 -4.08 -7.77
CA ARG A 92 0.82 -4.62 -6.80
C ARG A 92 1.13 -3.60 -5.73
N ILE A 93 1.02 -4.01 -4.46
CA ILE A 93 1.51 -3.24 -3.31
C ILE A 93 2.75 -3.91 -2.72
N GLU A 94 3.76 -3.09 -2.46
CA GLU A 94 5.01 -3.48 -1.81
C GLU A 94 5.16 -2.69 -0.52
N VAL A 95 5.53 -3.37 0.57
CA VAL A 95 5.80 -2.75 1.87
C VAL A 95 7.17 -3.22 2.36
N TRP A 96 8.05 -2.29 2.71
CA TRP A 96 9.43 -2.58 3.13
C TRP A 96 9.89 -1.68 4.28
N PRO A 97 10.91 -2.08 5.06
CA PRO A 97 11.54 -1.20 6.03
C PRO A 97 12.36 -0.12 5.30
N ALA A 98 11.93 1.13 5.41
CA ALA A 98 12.67 2.29 4.91
C ALA A 98 13.75 2.75 5.91
N LEU A 99 13.52 2.54 7.21
CA LEU A 99 14.48 2.75 8.28
C LEU A 99 14.52 1.53 9.21
N GLY A 100 15.72 1.23 9.69
CA GLY A 100 16.00 0.07 10.53
C GLY A 100 15.94 -1.27 9.78
N SER A 101 16.38 -2.34 10.44
CA SER A 101 16.48 -3.69 9.85
C SER A 101 15.85 -4.79 10.70
N ALA A 102 15.30 -4.43 11.87
CA ALA A 102 14.59 -5.37 12.72
C ALA A 102 13.20 -5.71 12.15
N PRO A 103 12.60 -6.84 12.55
CA PRO A 103 11.28 -7.22 12.09
C PRO A 103 10.21 -6.21 12.52
N ALA A 104 9.28 -5.94 11.61
CA ALA A 104 8.00 -5.30 11.89
C ALA A 104 6.87 -6.20 11.38
N GLN A 105 5.69 -6.08 11.99
CA GLN A 105 4.52 -6.84 11.58
C GLN A 105 3.67 -6.00 10.62
N LEU A 106 3.05 -6.66 9.64
CA LEU A 106 1.95 -6.09 8.85
C LEU A 106 0.72 -6.97 9.05
N ARG A 107 -0.40 -6.35 9.38
CA ARG A 107 -1.64 -7.07 9.62
C ARG A 107 -2.45 -7.28 8.35
N THR A 108 -2.47 -8.51 7.85
CA THR A 108 -3.13 -8.84 6.58
C THR A 108 -4.51 -9.48 6.75
N GLY A 109 -4.91 -9.77 7.99
CA GLY A 109 -6.20 -10.34 8.33
C GLY A 109 -6.54 -10.09 9.80
N ALA A 110 -7.85 -10.03 10.08
CA ALA A 110 -8.40 -9.85 11.42
C ALA A 110 -9.82 -10.42 11.48
N THR A 111 -10.18 -11.05 12.58
CA THR A 111 -11.59 -11.25 12.91
C THR A 111 -12.20 -9.93 13.40
N GLN A 112 -13.53 -9.84 13.44
CA GLN A 112 -14.22 -8.68 14.00
C GLN A 112 -13.77 -8.34 15.42
N SER A 113 -13.53 -9.36 16.27
CA SER A 113 -13.07 -9.15 17.64
C SER A 113 -11.63 -8.65 17.75
N GLN A 114 -10.79 -8.89 16.74
CA GLN A 114 -9.41 -8.45 16.74
C GLN A 114 -9.25 -7.04 16.13
N GLY A 115 -10.29 -6.46 15.54
CA GLY A 115 -10.28 -5.10 14.96
C GLY A 115 -9.90 -5.05 13.49
N ASN A 116 -9.22 -3.99 13.07
CA ASN A 116 -8.98 -3.70 11.65
C ASN A 116 -7.89 -4.59 11.04
N ALA A 117 -8.00 -4.84 9.74
CA ALA A 117 -6.95 -5.41 8.90
C ALA A 117 -6.49 -4.37 7.87
N SER A 118 -5.33 -4.58 7.26
CA SER A 118 -4.83 -3.69 6.21
C SER A 118 -5.71 -3.77 4.96
N VAL A 119 -5.96 -2.62 4.32
CA VAL A 119 -6.81 -2.50 3.14
C VAL A 119 -6.14 -1.59 2.12
N LEU A 120 -6.02 -2.08 0.89
CA LEU A 120 -5.76 -1.27 -0.31
C LEU A 120 -7.10 -0.92 -0.97
N ARG A 121 -7.36 0.38 -1.17
CA ARG A 121 -8.55 0.88 -1.86
C ARG A 121 -8.17 1.33 -3.26
N LEU A 122 -8.67 0.59 -4.24
CA LEU A 122 -8.44 0.90 -5.64
C LEU A 122 -9.49 1.89 -6.16
N PRO A 123 -9.11 2.84 -7.04
CA PRO A 123 -10.00 3.87 -7.54
C PRO A 123 -10.91 3.45 -8.71
N PHE A 124 -11.32 2.18 -8.79
CA PHE A 124 -12.07 1.65 -9.93
C PHE A 124 -13.47 1.13 -9.53
N ASP A 125 -14.42 1.25 -10.46
CA ASP A 125 -15.75 0.61 -10.44
C ASP A 125 -15.79 -0.66 -11.31
#